data_AF-A0A847A1Q9-F1
#
_entry.id   AF-A0A847A1Q9-F1
#
_cell.length_a   1.000
_cell.length_b   1.000
_cell.length_c   1.000
_cell.angle_alpha   90.00
_cell.angle_beta   90.00
_cell.angle_gamma   90.00
#
_symmetry.space_group_name_H-M   'P 1'
#
loop_
_entity.id
_entity.type
_entity.pdbx_description
1 polymer ?
#
loop_
_entity_poly.entity_id
_entity_poly.type
_entity_poly.pdbx_seq_one_letter_code
_entity_poly.pdbx_strand_id
1 'polypeptide(L)'
;MSEQSRRLLRGGARAFTGVAIIGASVAAALALGSGFVPAPTVERPPIAIDVDTSRDAQLALICTGAFGELGADPSRPTVSVPVGTTEVVVSGGSVQVSSLDREVGGGSDPRVFESPVTATLAAAELQQLNTPTLQGFVASACTEPAHEQWLVGGGASLGMSSTIVLANPFAVPATVQLSIYDETGQIDERKTAGVLVPPATQRIVSLNGYAPASEMLAVRVESTGAAVSAHLSVSHKIDIRSFAIDTVTSQAAPQSTLVFAGVTNFNMHDHGPTGELNEHEDFAVTARVLSTSGAGSGNVTALFADGTSEVLGVVEFDAAVVTEFMVPHWPEEAQALVIDANQPIVASVLGSADVPPDHDYAWFAPTPVLPADTEVGIAVVDGGQLVLANTGSSVASVTLEPGDSALEDVVVEVPVGAAVVVEGVSGGGTLTSTAPVSAGVRVIAGANIAGYPVLAPPQRTSSLTVYPR
;
A
#
# COMPACT_ATOMS: atom_id res chain seq x y z
N MET A 1 74.57 64.33 50.47
CA MET A 1 74.67 63.53 49.22
C MET A 1 74.88 64.49 48.05
N SER A 2 76.03 64.41 47.38
CA SER A 2 76.42 65.30 46.26
C SER A 2 75.64 64.98 44.98
N GLU A 3 75.50 65.97 44.08
CA GLU A 3 74.77 65.88 42.80
C GLU A 3 75.16 64.70 41.90
N GLN A 4 76.37 64.13 42.06
CA GLN A 4 76.81 62.94 41.33
C GLN A 4 75.98 61.68 41.65
N SER A 5 75.51 61.52 42.89
CA SER A 5 74.74 60.34 43.31
C SER A 5 73.34 60.29 42.66
N ARG A 6 72.71 61.45 42.41
CA ARG A 6 71.38 61.53 41.77
C ARG A 6 71.41 61.21 40.27
N ARG A 7 72.52 61.46 39.57
CA ARG A 7 72.66 61.12 38.14
C ARG A 7 72.84 59.61 37.92
N LEU A 8 73.61 58.94 38.78
CA LEU A 8 73.82 57.48 38.69
C LEU A 8 72.54 56.69 39.02
N LEU A 9 71.77 57.09 40.04
CA LEU A 9 70.50 56.46 40.39
C LEU A 9 69.42 56.62 39.31
N ARG A 10 69.36 57.78 38.63
CA ARG A 10 68.42 58.00 37.51
C ARG A 10 68.82 57.25 36.24
N GLY A 11 70.12 57.05 36.00
CA GLY A 11 70.62 56.22 34.90
C GLY A 11 70.31 54.73 35.09
N GLY A 12 70.54 54.22 36.31
CA GLY A 12 70.23 52.82 36.66
C GLY A 12 68.74 52.49 36.62
N ALA A 13 67.88 53.41 37.08
CA ALA A 13 66.43 53.23 37.02
C ALA A 13 65.92 53.09 35.57
N ARG A 14 66.39 53.93 34.64
CA ARG A 14 65.98 53.87 33.22
C ARG A 14 66.47 52.61 32.50
N ALA A 15 67.67 52.14 32.82
CA ALA A 15 68.19 50.89 32.28
C ALA A 15 67.37 49.68 32.75
N PHE A 16 66.98 49.65 34.03
CA PHE A 16 66.11 48.59 34.57
C PHE A 16 64.71 48.60 33.95
N THR A 17 64.10 49.78 33.77
CA THR A 17 62.78 49.88 33.12
C THR A 17 62.84 49.42 31.66
N GLY A 18 63.90 49.76 30.93
CA GLY A 18 64.09 49.32 29.54
C GLY A 18 64.21 47.80 29.42
N VAL A 19 65.01 47.16 30.27
CA VAL A 19 65.19 45.71 30.28
C VAL A 19 63.89 44.99 30.68
N ALA A 20 63.14 45.51 31.65
CA ALA A 20 61.87 44.93 32.06
C ALA A 20 60.81 44.99 30.95
N ILE A 21 60.73 46.10 30.21
CA ILE A 21 59.78 46.25 29.09
C ILE A 21 60.16 45.30 27.95
N ILE A 22 61.44 45.22 27.58
CA ILE A 22 61.90 44.30 26.53
C ILE A 22 61.64 42.85 26.94
N GLY A 23 61.95 42.49 28.19
CA GLY A 23 61.68 41.14 28.73
C GLY A 23 60.20 40.79 28.70
N ALA A 24 59.31 41.70 29.12
CA ALA A 24 57.87 41.50 29.06
C ALA A 24 57.35 41.39 27.61
N SER A 25 57.90 42.17 26.69
CA SER A 25 57.52 42.15 25.27
C SER A 25 57.92 40.84 24.59
N VAL A 26 59.13 40.35 24.86
CA VAL A 26 59.64 39.08 24.32
C VAL A 26 58.88 37.89 24.92
N ALA A 27 58.58 37.93 26.22
CA ALA A 27 57.75 36.90 26.87
C ALA A 27 56.34 36.84 26.29
N ALA A 28 55.71 37.99 26.04
CA ALA A 28 54.38 38.06 25.40
C ALA A 28 54.40 37.55 23.94
N ALA A 29 55.43 37.92 23.17
CA ALA A 29 55.58 37.46 21.79
C ALA A 29 55.82 35.94 21.70
N LEU A 30 56.62 35.37 22.61
CA LEU A 30 56.85 33.93 22.70
C LEU A 30 55.61 33.18 23.17
N ALA A 31 54.81 33.76 24.09
CA ALA A 31 53.54 33.15 24.52
C ALA A 31 52.50 33.11 23.40
N LEU A 32 52.45 34.12 22.53
CA LEU A 32 51.53 34.16 21.38
C LEU A 32 52.04 33.35 20.18
N GLY A 33 53.35 33.24 19.98
CA GLY A 33 53.94 32.53 18.83
C GLY A 33 54.15 31.01 19.03
N SER A 34 54.13 30.52 20.28
CA SER A 34 54.43 29.12 20.61
C SER A 34 53.24 28.15 20.53
N GLY A 35 52.05 28.63 20.16
CA GLY A 35 50.85 27.80 20.04
C GLY A 35 50.29 27.25 21.37
N PHE A 36 50.86 27.64 22.52
CA PHE A 36 50.37 27.26 23.85
C PHE A 36 49.05 27.94 24.23
N VAL A 37 48.71 29.06 23.58
CA VAL A 37 47.37 29.65 23.64
C VAL A 37 46.59 29.11 22.45
N PRO A 38 45.56 28.26 22.64
CA PRO A 38 44.70 27.84 21.55
C PRO A 38 44.11 29.09 20.91
N ALA A 39 44.44 29.35 19.65
CA ALA A 39 43.76 30.39 18.89
C ALA A 39 42.26 30.05 18.93
N PRO A 40 41.36 31.03 19.13
CA PRO A 40 39.94 30.77 19.07
C PRO A 40 39.61 30.24 17.68
N THR A 41 39.37 28.93 17.59
CA THR A 41 38.81 28.32 16.40
C THR A 41 37.38 28.82 16.29
N VAL A 42 37.14 29.68 15.32
CA VAL A 42 35.78 30.06 14.92
C VAL A 42 35.25 28.89 14.10
N GLU A 43 34.73 27.86 14.78
CA GLU A 43 33.85 26.89 14.13
C GLU A 43 32.57 27.64 13.75
N ARG A 44 32.43 27.93 12.46
CA ARG A 44 31.17 28.42 11.92
C ARG A 44 30.31 27.17 11.68
N PRO A 45 29.21 26.95 12.43
CA PRO A 45 28.36 25.81 12.18
C PRO A 45 27.88 25.86 10.72
N PRO A 46 27.78 24.71 10.04
CA PRO A 46 27.31 24.68 8.66
C PRO A 46 25.91 25.31 8.61
N ILE A 47 25.65 26.09 7.56
CA ILE A 47 24.33 26.68 7.34
C ILE A 47 23.38 25.52 7.07
N ALA A 48 22.42 25.31 7.95
CA ALA A 48 21.31 24.40 7.72
C ALA A 48 20.20 25.17 6.98
N ILE A 49 19.71 24.60 5.88
CA ILE A 49 18.51 25.07 5.20
C ILE A 49 17.44 24.01 5.40
N ASP A 50 16.36 24.36 6.09
CA ASP A 50 15.18 23.51 6.15
C ASP A 50 14.35 23.72 4.89
N VAL A 51 14.24 22.67 4.10
CA VAL A 51 13.41 22.64 2.89
C VAL A 51 12.09 21.98 3.26
N ASP A 52 10.99 22.71 3.12
CA ASP A 52 9.64 22.17 3.21
C ASP A 52 9.35 21.36 1.93
N THR A 53 9.35 20.04 2.08
CA THR A 53 9.14 19.06 1.00
C THR A 53 7.65 18.89 0.65
N SER A 54 6.74 19.51 1.40
CA SER A 54 5.30 19.48 1.14
C SER A 54 4.84 20.63 0.24
N ARG A 55 5.62 21.71 0.12
CA ARG A 55 5.31 22.82 -0.78
C ARG A 55 5.30 22.37 -2.23
N ASP A 56 4.18 22.64 -2.90
CA ASP A 56 3.92 22.31 -4.30
C ASP A 56 3.96 20.81 -4.64
N ALA A 57 4.02 19.94 -3.63
CA ALA A 57 3.88 18.51 -3.84
C ALA A 57 2.40 18.15 -4.05
N GLN A 58 2.15 17.25 -4.99
CA GLN A 58 0.82 16.71 -5.27
C GLN A 58 0.75 15.24 -4.87
N LEU A 59 -0.41 14.86 -4.35
CA LEU A 59 -0.86 13.49 -4.18
C LEU A 59 -1.66 13.13 -5.43
N ALA A 60 -1.44 11.94 -5.98
CA ALA A 60 -2.20 11.42 -7.13
C ALA A 60 -2.70 10.00 -6.83
N LEU A 61 -4.00 9.76 -6.95
CA LEU A 61 -4.59 8.42 -6.93
C LEU A 61 -5.03 8.02 -8.33
N ILE A 62 -4.83 6.74 -8.68
CA ILE A 62 -5.17 6.22 -10.00
C ILE A 62 -6.20 5.11 -9.88
N CYS A 63 -7.34 5.30 -10.54
CA CYS A 63 -8.30 4.25 -10.83
C CYS A 63 -8.00 3.67 -12.21
N THR A 64 -8.01 2.35 -12.36
CA THR A 64 -7.54 1.65 -13.57
C THR A 64 -8.50 1.76 -14.76
N GLY A 65 -9.75 2.15 -14.49
CA GLY A 65 -10.80 2.24 -15.50
C GLY A 65 -11.32 0.86 -15.88
N ALA A 66 -11.86 0.74 -17.08
CA ALA A 66 -12.54 -0.49 -17.51
C ALA A 66 -11.63 -1.73 -17.49
N PHE A 67 -12.15 -2.83 -16.96
CA PHE A 67 -11.51 -4.13 -16.94
C PHE A 67 -11.07 -4.58 -18.34
N GLY A 68 -9.85 -5.12 -18.44
CA GLY A 68 -9.26 -5.56 -19.69
C GLY A 68 -9.56 -7.02 -20.03
N GLU A 69 -10.26 -7.27 -21.14
CA GLU A 69 -10.49 -8.62 -21.65
C GLU A 69 -9.33 -9.08 -22.55
N LEU A 70 -8.55 -10.05 -22.07
CA LEU A 70 -7.51 -10.69 -22.88
C LEU A 70 -8.13 -11.59 -23.95
N GLY A 71 -7.70 -11.42 -25.19
CA GLY A 71 -8.15 -12.27 -26.30
C GLY A 71 -9.49 -11.87 -26.91
N ALA A 72 -10.07 -10.74 -26.50
CA ALA A 72 -11.28 -10.18 -27.09
C ALA A 72 -11.16 -9.88 -28.60
N ASP A 73 -9.94 -9.62 -29.08
CA ASP A 73 -9.60 -9.48 -30.49
C ASP A 73 -8.85 -10.74 -31.00
N PRO A 74 -9.51 -11.64 -31.76
CA PRO A 74 -8.88 -12.85 -32.27
C PRO A 74 -7.70 -12.60 -33.21
N SER A 75 -7.58 -11.41 -33.80
CA SER A 75 -6.44 -11.03 -34.64
C SER A 75 -5.23 -10.60 -33.81
N ARG A 76 -5.44 -10.25 -32.54
CA ARG A 76 -4.40 -9.82 -31.58
C ARG A 76 -4.67 -10.47 -30.21
N PRO A 77 -4.56 -11.81 -30.09
CA PRO A 77 -5.00 -12.54 -28.90
C PRO A 77 -4.21 -12.20 -27.62
N THR A 78 -3.02 -11.60 -27.76
CA THR A 78 -2.18 -11.16 -26.64
C THR A 78 -2.55 -9.78 -26.12
N VAL A 79 -3.49 -9.09 -26.77
CA VAL A 79 -3.94 -7.75 -26.39
C VAL A 79 -5.12 -7.87 -25.44
N SER A 80 -5.06 -7.12 -24.34
CA SER A 80 -6.19 -6.91 -23.45
C SER A 80 -6.98 -5.69 -23.90
N VAL A 81 -8.28 -5.88 -24.17
CA VAL A 81 -9.19 -4.83 -24.66
C VAL A 81 -10.08 -4.40 -23.49
N PRO A 82 -10.01 -3.13 -23.04
CA PRO A 82 -10.88 -2.64 -21.97
C PRO A 82 -12.37 -2.66 -22.36
N VAL A 83 -13.25 -3.14 -21.49
CA VAL A 83 -14.70 -3.27 -21.75
C VAL A 83 -15.54 -2.78 -20.58
N GLY A 84 -16.73 -2.24 -20.88
CA GLY A 84 -17.70 -1.81 -19.87
C GLY A 84 -17.45 -0.42 -19.28
N THR A 85 -18.17 -0.10 -18.20
CA THR A 85 -18.14 1.20 -17.55
C THR A 85 -17.83 1.06 -16.07
N THR A 86 -16.98 1.95 -15.54
CA THR A 86 -16.65 2.01 -14.12
C THR A 86 -17.36 3.16 -13.43
N GLU A 87 -17.92 2.90 -12.26
CA GLU A 87 -18.32 3.91 -11.30
C GLU A 87 -17.12 4.24 -10.41
N VAL A 88 -16.98 5.51 -9.99
CA VAL A 88 -15.94 5.91 -9.04
C VAL A 88 -16.53 6.77 -7.96
N VAL A 89 -16.15 6.44 -6.73
CA VAL A 89 -16.37 7.25 -5.54
C VAL A 89 -15.07 7.96 -5.20
N VAL A 90 -15.14 9.25 -4.90
CA VAL A 90 -14.00 10.06 -4.49
C VAL A 90 -14.35 10.76 -3.18
N SER A 91 -13.42 10.74 -2.25
CA SER A 91 -13.39 11.59 -1.07
C SER A 91 -12.20 12.55 -1.18
N GLY A 92 -12.42 13.80 -0.83
CA GLY A 92 -11.42 14.86 -0.92
C GLY A 92 -12.02 16.13 -1.54
N GLY A 93 -11.54 17.29 -1.10
CA GLY A 93 -12.09 18.59 -1.50
C GLY A 93 -11.76 18.99 -2.94
N SER A 94 -10.81 19.92 -3.11
CA SER A 94 -10.41 20.39 -4.45
C SER A 94 -9.56 19.34 -5.16
N VAL A 95 -10.21 18.46 -5.92
CA VAL A 95 -9.57 17.38 -6.70
C VAL A 95 -9.51 17.77 -8.18
N GLN A 96 -8.32 17.75 -8.77
CA GLN A 96 -8.16 17.80 -10.22
C GLN A 96 -8.30 16.40 -10.80
N VAL A 97 -9.04 16.27 -11.89
CA VAL A 97 -9.28 14.98 -12.54
C VAL A 97 -8.73 15.02 -13.96
N SER A 98 -7.88 14.06 -14.28
CA SER A 98 -7.39 13.82 -15.64
C SER A 98 -7.55 12.34 -16.00
N SER A 99 -7.27 11.99 -17.25
CA SER A 99 -7.27 10.60 -17.72
C SER A 99 -5.90 10.22 -18.28
N LEU A 100 -5.61 8.92 -18.27
CA LEU A 100 -4.40 8.37 -18.91
C LEU A 100 -4.72 7.86 -20.30
N ASP A 101 -3.76 8.05 -21.21
CA ASP A 101 -3.82 7.45 -22.54
C ASP A 101 -3.61 5.93 -22.47
N ARG A 102 -4.22 5.19 -23.39
CA ARG A 102 -4.04 3.73 -23.54
C ARG A 102 -3.65 3.38 -24.97
N GLU A 103 -2.85 2.32 -25.12
CA GLU A 103 -2.52 1.78 -26.44
C GLU A 103 -3.74 1.22 -27.17
N VAL A 104 -4.72 0.73 -26.39
CA VAL A 104 -5.94 0.11 -26.88
C VAL A 104 -7.12 0.81 -26.21
N GLY A 105 -7.98 1.40 -27.03
CA GLY A 105 -9.20 2.05 -26.55
C GLY A 105 -10.30 1.04 -26.21
N GLY A 106 -11.22 1.47 -25.35
CA GLY A 106 -12.39 0.69 -24.94
C GLY A 106 -12.85 1.06 -23.53
N GLY A 107 -14.15 0.90 -23.25
CA GLY A 107 -14.74 1.16 -21.94
C GLY A 107 -14.42 2.52 -21.32
N SER A 108 -14.49 2.60 -19.99
CA SER A 108 -14.07 3.78 -19.22
C SER A 108 -12.55 3.95 -19.18
N ASP A 109 -12.09 5.20 -19.29
CA ASP A 109 -10.68 5.56 -19.20
C ASP A 109 -10.13 5.49 -17.77
N PRO A 110 -8.83 5.21 -17.60
CA PRO A 110 -8.17 5.31 -16.30
C PRO A 110 -8.21 6.76 -15.87
N ARG A 111 -8.51 7.00 -14.60
CA ARG A 111 -8.65 8.34 -14.04
C ARG A 111 -7.57 8.62 -13.01
N VAL A 112 -7.02 9.82 -13.07
CA VAL A 112 -6.08 10.34 -12.08
C VAL A 112 -6.77 11.42 -11.27
N PHE A 113 -6.71 11.30 -9.95
CA PHE A 113 -7.25 12.25 -8.99
C PHE A 113 -6.08 12.91 -8.27
N GLU A 114 -5.89 14.21 -8.51
CA GLU A 114 -4.78 14.97 -7.92
C GLU A 114 -5.28 15.96 -6.88
N SER A 115 -4.57 16.05 -5.76
CA SER A 115 -4.82 17.03 -4.70
C SER A 115 -3.50 17.46 -4.06
N PRO A 116 -3.43 18.61 -3.36
CA PRO A 116 -2.26 18.93 -2.54
C PRO A 116 -1.97 17.82 -1.54
N VAL A 117 -0.70 17.54 -1.25
CA VAL A 117 -0.30 16.45 -0.32
C VAL A 117 -0.78 16.62 1.11
N THR A 118 -1.24 17.82 1.47
CA THR A 118 -1.81 18.13 2.79
C THR A 118 -3.31 17.84 2.86
N ALA A 119 -3.95 17.51 1.74
CA ALA A 119 -5.36 17.18 1.68
C ALA A 119 -5.56 15.67 1.86
N THR A 120 -6.66 15.32 2.51
CA THR A 120 -7.15 13.95 2.59
C THR A 120 -7.82 13.59 1.25
N LEU A 121 -7.38 12.49 0.64
CA LEU A 121 -7.90 12.00 -0.64
C LEU A 121 -8.03 10.48 -0.59
N ALA A 122 -9.18 9.98 -1.02
CA ALA A 122 -9.40 8.57 -1.29
C ALA A 122 -10.27 8.43 -2.54
N ALA A 123 -10.06 7.37 -3.29
CA ALA A 123 -10.95 7.02 -4.38
C ALA A 123 -11.03 5.50 -4.50
N ALA A 124 -12.18 5.01 -4.95
CA ALA A 124 -12.41 3.61 -5.25
C ALA A 124 -13.25 3.50 -6.51
N GLU A 125 -13.02 2.46 -7.29
CA GLU A 125 -13.79 2.16 -8.49
C GLU A 125 -14.56 0.86 -8.36
N LEU A 126 -15.69 0.81 -9.05
CA LEU A 126 -16.59 -0.33 -9.10
C LEU A 126 -17.00 -0.60 -10.54
N GLN A 127 -17.08 -1.87 -10.91
CA GLN A 127 -17.56 -2.31 -12.21
C GLN A 127 -18.28 -3.66 -12.11
N GLN A 128 -19.44 -3.76 -12.74
CA GLN A 128 -20.09 -5.04 -13.00
C GLN A 128 -19.98 -5.38 -14.48
N LEU A 129 -19.55 -6.60 -14.78
CA LEU A 129 -19.55 -7.14 -16.14
C LEU A 129 -20.50 -8.33 -16.22
N ASN A 130 -21.29 -8.35 -17.28
CA ASN A 130 -22.19 -9.45 -17.62
C ASN A 130 -22.22 -9.61 -19.13
N THR A 131 -21.22 -10.31 -19.66
CA THR A 131 -21.02 -10.58 -21.07
C THR A 131 -20.83 -12.09 -21.27
N PRO A 132 -20.94 -12.63 -22.51
CA PRO A 132 -20.70 -14.05 -22.75
C PRO A 132 -19.31 -14.55 -22.34
N THR A 133 -18.32 -13.67 -22.27
CA THR A 133 -16.91 -14.00 -22.04
C THR A 133 -16.35 -13.49 -20.72
N LEU A 134 -17.01 -12.54 -20.06
CA LEU A 134 -16.68 -12.00 -18.74
C LEU A 134 -17.95 -11.75 -17.92
N GLN A 135 -17.98 -12.28 -16.71
CA GLN A 135 -19.03 -12.12 -15.70
C GLN A 135 -18.36 -11.96 -14.33
N GLY A 136 -18.78 -10.97 -13.57
CA GLY A 136 -18.35 -10.73 -12.19
C GLY A 136 -18.49 -9.26 -11.78
N PHE A 137 -18.25 -9.02 -10.50
CA PHE A 137 -18.39 -7.73 -9.83
C PHE A 137 -17.06 -7.35 -9.20
N VAL A 138 -16.44 -6.28 -9.70
CA VAL A 138 -15.06 -5.91 -9.37
C VAL A 138 -15.06 -4.55 -8.71
N ALA A 139 -14.38 -4.43 -7.58
CA ALA A 139 -14.11 -3.16 -6.94
C ALA A 139 -12.66 -3.07 -6.49
N SER A 140 -12.04 -1.91 -6.63
CA SER A 140 -10.66 -1.70 -6.16
C SER A 140 -10.46 -0.30 -5.60
N ALA A 141 -9.52 -0.17 -4.66
CA ALA A 141 -9.06 1.12 -4.20
C ALA A 141 -8.15 1.74 -5.27
N CYS A 142 -8.34 3.02 -5.55
CA CYS A 142 -7.45 3.75 -6.44
C CYS A 142 -6.15 4.06 -5.67
N THR A 143 -5.01 3.69 -6.24
CA THR A 143 -3.73 3.66 -5.52
C THR A 143 -2.82 4.81 -5.93
N GLU A 144 -1.99 5.27 -4.99
CA GLU A 144 -0.88 6.17 -5.31
C GLU A 144 0.24 5.40 -6.03
N PRO A 145 0.87 5.97 -7.07
CA PRO A 145 2.05 5.37 -7.68
C PRO A 145 3.18 5.12 -6.69
N ALA A 146 3.79 3.94 -6.74
CA ALA A 146 4.93 3.57 -5.91
C ALA A 146 6.06 2.93 -6.73
N HIS A 147 7.29 3.05 -6.21
CA HIS A 147 8.46 2.45 -6.85
C HIS A 147 8.55 0.93 -6.68
N GLU A 148 7.96 0.41 -5.60
CA GLU A 148 7.86 -1.02 -5.33
C GLU A 148 6.44 -1.34 -4.85
N GLN A 149 5.84 -2.36 -5.46
CA GLN A 149 4.52 -2.88 -5.12
C GLN A 149 4.52 -4.40 -5.21
N TRP A 150 3.66 -5.03 -4.44
CA TRP A 150 3.43 -6.48 -4.49
C TRP A 150 1.99 -6.77 -4.85
N LEU A 151 1.78 -7.79 -5.69
CA LEU A 151 0.47 -8.29 -6.10
C LEU A 151 0.45 -9.79 -5.84
N VAL A 152 -0.55 -10.29 -5.11
CA VAL A 152 -0.69 -11.73 -4.81
C VAL A 152 -2.09 -12.15 -5.21
N GLY A 153 -2.22 -13.14 -6.09
CA GLY A 153 -3.52 -13.58 -6.61
C GLY A 153 -3.44 -14.09 -8.04
N GLY A 154 -4.57 -14.47 -8.61
CA GLY A 154 -4.66 -14.90 -10.01
C GLY A 154 -3.90 -16.20 -10.35
N GLY A 155 -3.57 -16.36 -11.62
CA GLY A 155 -2.99 -17.56 -12.18
C GLY A 155 -3.01 -17.52 -13.71
N ALA A 156 -2.37 -18.49 -14.32
CA ALA A 156 -2.27 -18.65 -15.77
C ALA A 156 -2.47 -20.12 -16.19
N SER A 157 -3.07 -20.93 -15.31
CA SER A 157 -3.57 -22.27 -15.59
C SER A 157 -4.76 -22.24 -16.56
N LEU A 158 -5.16 -23.40 -17.07
CA LEU A 158 -6.24 -23.49 -18.05
C LEU A 158 -7.53 -22.90 -17.48
N GLY A 159 -8.15 -21.97 -18.23
CA GLY A 159 -9.36 -21.27 -17.80
C GLY A 159 -9.08 -19.97 -17.03
N MET A 160 -7.86 -19.77 -16.52
CA MET A 160 -7.47 -18.55 -15.81
C MET A 160 -6.57 -17.65 -16.67
N SER A 161 -6.78 -16.35 -16.57
CA SER A 161 -5.95 -15.35 -17.23
C SER A 161 -5.69 -14.20 -16.27
N SER A 162 -4.43 -13.81 -16.17
CA SER A 162 -3.99 -12.71 -15.32
C SER A 162 -3.26 -11.65 -16.14
N THR A 163 -3.62 -10.40 -15.90
CA THR A 163 -2.98 -9.24 -16.52
C THR A 163 -2.59 -8.22 -15.47
N ILE A 164 -1.40 -7.65 -15.59
CA ILE A 164 -0.99 -6.51 -14.77
C ILE A 164 -1.37 -5.22 -15.49
N VAL A 165 -2.07 -4.35 -14.79
CA VAL A 165 -2.38 -2.98 -15.22
C VAL A 165 -1.36 -2.05 -14.58
N LEU A 166 -0.56 -1.36 -15.40
CA LEU A 166 0.49 -0.43 -14.98
C LEU A 166 0.13 0.98 -15.45
N ALA A 167 0.04 1.93 -14.54
CA ALA A 167 -0.35 3.30 -14.83
C ALA A 167 0.72 4.31 -14.39
N ASN A 168 1.13 5.18 -15.31
CA ASN A 168 2.09 6.25 -15.07
C ASN A 168 1.42 7.62 -15.29
N PRO A 169 1.11 8.37 -14.22
CA PRO A 169 0.48 9.69 -14.35
C PRO A 169 1.49 10.80 -14.64
N PHE A 170 2.79 10.51 -14.57
CA PHE A 170 3.83 11.52 -14.60
C PHE A 170 4.27 11.86 -16.03
N ALA A 171 4.97 12.99 -16.17
CA ALA A 171 5.52 13.47 -17.44
C ALA A 171 6.83 12.75 -17.88
N VAL A 172 7.33 11.81 -17.10
CA VAL A 172 8.58 11.07 -17.33
C VAL A 172 8.24 9.57 -17.50
N PRO A 173 8.90 8.84 -18.41
CA PRO A 173 8.65 7.40 -18.56
C PRO A 173 9.08 6.61 -17.31
N ALA A 174 8.40 5.49 -17.09
CA ALA A 174 8.81 4.47 -16.13
C ALA A 174 9.31 3.22 -16.86
N THR A 175 10.39 2.61 -16.38
CA THR A 175 10.79 1.25 -16.76
C THR A 175 10.49 0.32 -15.60
N VAL A 176 9.56 -0.60 -15.82
CA VAL A 176 9.03 -1.51 -14.81
C VAL A 176 9.64 -2.89 -14.96
N GLN A 177 10.30 -3.39 -13.92
CA GLN A 177 10.72 -4.78 -13.79
C GLN A 177 9.63 -5.58 -13.08
N LEU A 178 9.34 -6.77 -13.60
CA LEU A 178 8.39 -7.72 -13.00
C LEU A 178 9.19 -8.93 -12.51
N SER A 179 9.12 -9.22 -11.21
CA SER A 179 9.63 -10.47 -10.64
C SER A 179 8.43 -11.34 -10.26
N ILE A 180 8.26 -12.45 -10.97
CA ILE A 180 7.08 -13.31 -10.86
C ILE A 180 7.46 -14.58 -10.11
N TYR A 181 6.62 -14.98 -9.18
CA TYR A 181 6.73 -16.18 -8.37
C TYR A 181 5.49 -17.03 -8.58
N ASP A 182 5.68 -18.34 -8.63
CA ASP A 182 4.60 -19.33 -8.67
C ASP A 182 4.81 -20.45 -7.64
N GLU A 183 4.01 -21.49 -7.72
CA GLU A 183 4.08 -22.66 -6.84
C GLU A 183 5.36 -23.49 -6.97
N THR A 184 6.20 -23.21 -7.98
CA THR A 184 7.49 -23.87 -8.21
C THR A 184 8.68 -22.99 -7.84
N GLY A 185 8.45 -21.71 -7.56
CA GLY A 185 9.47 -20.76 -7.16
C GLY A 185 9.45 -19.47 -7.99
N GLN A 186 10.57 -18.74 -8.00
CA GLN A 186 10.72 -17.57 -8.86
C GLN A 186 10.89 -17.97 -10.33
N ILE A 187 10.10 -17.35 -11.21
CA ILE A 187 10.25 -17.47 -12.67
C ILE A 187 11.55 -16.78 -13.10
N ASP A 188 12.28 -17.40 -14.04
CA ASP A 188 13.54 -16.87 -14.60
C ASP A 188 13.38 -15.42 -15.07
N GLU A 189 14.10 -14.49 -14.43
CA GLU A 189 14.07 -13.05 -14.70
C GLU A 189 14.41 -12.70 -16.16
N ARG A 190 15.14 -13.56 -16.87
CA ARG A 190 15.42 -13.36 -18.30
C ARG A 190 14.17 -13.46 -19.17
N LYS A 191 13.11 -14.07 -18.66
CA LYS A 191 11.81 -14.14 -19.31
C LYS A 191 10.98 -12.88 -19.05
N THR A 192 11.22 -12.15 -17.95
CA THR A 192 10.51 -10.93 -17.59
C THR A 192 11.29 -9.69 -18.04
N ALA A 193 11.20 -9.39 -19.34
CA ALA A 193 11.77 -8.14 -19.86
C ALA A 193 11.10 -6.92 -19.22
N GLY A 194 11.88 -5.85 -19.00
CA GLY A 194 11.36 -4.60 -18.47
C GLY A 194 10.27 -4.00 -19.36
N VAL A 195 9.16 -3.61 -18.75
CA VAL A 195 8.01 -2.97 -19.39
C VAL A 195 8.21 -1.45 -19.36
N LEU A 196 8.35 -0.83 -20.54
CA LEU A 196 8.34 0.63 -20.65
C LEU A 196 6.90 1.14 -20.54
N VAL A 197 6.61 2.01 -19.57
CA VAL A 197 5.34 2.72 -19.40
C VAL A 197 5.58 4.21 -19.71
N PRO A 198 5.16 4.70 -20.88
CA PRO A 198 5.36 6.10 -21.26
C PRO A 198 4.70 7.10 -20.30
N PRO A 199 5.07 8.40 -20.38
CA PRO A 199 4.39 9.46 -19.64
C PRO A 199 2.87 9.47 -19.88
N ALA A 200 2.09 9.77 -18.84
CA ALA A 200 0.64 9.92 -18.90
C ALA A 200 -0.11 8.76 -19.59
N THR A 201 0.36 7.53 -19.41
CA THR A 201 -0.23 6.33 -20.05
C THR A 201 -0.48 5.19 -19.08
N GLN A 202 -1.42 4.32 -19.44
CA GLN A 202 -1.62 3.00 -18.88
C GLN A 202 -1.23 1.91 -19.87
N ARG A 203 -0.62 0.84 -19.37
CA ARG A 203 -0.33 -0.40 -20.11
C ARG A 203 -0.90 -1.61 -19.39
N ILE A 204 -1.42 -2.55 -20.16
CA ILE A 204 -1.92 -3.84 -19.67
C ILE A 204 -1.02 -4.93 -20.22
N VAL A 205 -0.46 -5.76 -19.34
CA VAL A 205 0.53 -6.79 -19.67
C VAL A 205 0.01 -8.15 -19.26
N SER A 206 -0.09 -9.10 -20.19
CA SER A 206 -0.50 -10.47 -19.88
C SER A 206 0.61 -11.24 -19.17
N LEU A 207 0.28 -11.87 -18.04
CA LEU A 207 1.18 -12.76 -17.31
C LEU A 207 1.24 -14.17 -17.88
N ASN A 208 0.24 -14.58 -18.65
CA ASN A 208 0.17 -15.91 -19.27
C ASN A 208 1.36 -16.18 -20.20
N GLY A 209 1.99 -15.13 -20.77
CA GLY A 209 3.20 -15.25 -21.57
C GLY A 209 4.49 -15.42 -20.76
N TYR A 210 4.50 -14.98 -19.50
CA TYR A 210 5.67 -15.02 -18.62
C TYR A 210 5.70 -16.27 -17.74
N ALA A 211 4.54 -16.64 -17.17
CA ALA A 211 4.36 -17.74 -16.23
C ALA A 211 3.24 -18.68 -16.74
N PRO A 212 3.44 -19.36 -17.89
CA PRO A 212 2.40 -20.19 -18.47
C PRO A 212 2.10 -21.40 -17.58
N ALA A 213 0.81 -21.73 -17.43
CA ALA A 213 0.32 -22.86 -16.63
C ALA A 213 0.55 -22.78 -15.12
N SER A 214 1.06 -21.65 -14.59
CA SER A 214 1.18 -21.43 -13.15
C SER A 214 -0.22 -21.34 -12.52
N GLU A 215 -0.46 -22.12 -11.48
CA GLU A 215 -1.74 -22.13 -10.76
C GLU A 215 -1.87 -20.95 -9.80
N MET A 216 -0.74 -20.55 -9.23
CA MET A 216 -0.65 -19.45 -8.25
C MET A 216 0.36 -18.42 -8.71
N LEU A 217 0.05 -17.15 -8.52
CA LEU A 217 0.98 -16.06 -8.84
C LEU A 217 1.13 -15.08 -7.68
N ALA A 218 2.37 -14.62 -7.53
CA ALA A 218 2.71 -13.40 -6.83
C ALA A 218 3.72 -12.61 -7.68
N VAL A 219 3.59 -11.29 -7.72
CA VAL A 219 4.42 -10.42 -8.56
C VAL A 219 4.93 -9.24 -7.77
N ARG A 220 6.24 -9.06 -7.79
CA ARG A 220 6.90 -7.82 -7.39
C ARG A 220 7.01 -6.90 -8.60
N VAL A 221 6.55 -5.67 -8.45
CA VAL A 221 6.59 -4.63 -9.47
C VAL A 221 7.56 -3.55 -9.00
N GLU A 222 8.67 -3.39 -9.70
CA GLU A 222 9.70 -2.39 -9.39
C GLU A 222 9.84 -1.40 -10.54
N SER A 223 9.75 -0.10 -10.28
CA SER A 223 9.84 0.94 -11.32
C SER A 223 11.05 1.85 -11.14
N THR A 224 11.71 2.15 -12.25
CA THR A 224 12.79 3.14 -12.35
C THR A 224 12.36 4.31 -13.24
N GLY A 225 12.76 5.53 -12.89
CA GLY A 225 12.23 6.76 -13.51
C GLY A 225 11.02 7.27 -12.75
N ALA A 226 9.85 7.28 -13.39
CA ALA A 226 8.58 7.57 -12.71
C ALA A 226 8.09 6.36 -11.88
N ALA A 227 7.42 6.63 -10.76
CA ALA A 227 6.64 5.62 -10.04
C ALA A 227 5.39 5.25 -10.84
N VAL A 228 4.84 4.06 -10.63
CA VAL A 228 3.63 3.58 -11.31
C VAL A 228 2.61 3.08 -10.29
N SER A 229 1.32 3.12 -10.62
CA SER A 229 0.31 2.30 -9.92
C SER A 229 0.24 0.92 -10.60
N ALA A 230 0.08 -0.14 -9.82
CA ALA A 230 -0.02 -1.51 -10.32
C ALA A 230 -1.23 -2.24 -9.73
N HIS A 231 -1.97 -2.95 -10.58
CA HIS A 231 -3.10 -3.80 -10.21
C HIS A 231 -3.03 -5.12 -10.98
N LEU A 232 -3.56 -6.20 -10.40
CA LEU A 232 -3.64 -7.50 -11.07
C LEU A 232 -5.11 -7.82 -11.39
N SER A 233 -5.48 -7.79 -12.66
CA SER A 233 -6.80 -8.21 -13.11
C SER A 233 -6.78 -9.71 -13.42
N VAL A 234 -7.75 -10.44 -12.88
CA VAL A 234 -7.90 -11.89 -13.01
C VAL A 234 -9.24 -12.20 -13.65
N SER A 235 -9.25 -13.07 -14.65
CA SER A 235 -10.47 -13.64 -15.21
C SER A 235 -10.40 -15.16 -15.16
N HIS A 236 -11.47 -15.80 -14.70
CA HIS A 236 -11.57 -17.25 -14.62
C HIS A 236 -12.77 -17.74 -15.43
N LYS A 237 -12.56 -18.81 -16.20
CA LYS A 237 -13.55 -19.50 -17.01
C LYS A 237 -13.54 -20.98 -16.68
N ILE A 238 -14.72 -21.57 -16.54
CA ILE A 238 -14.91 -23.02 -16.45
C ILE A 238 -15.58 -23.48 -17.75
N ASP A 239 -14.95 -24.45 -18.43
CA ASP A 239 -15.27 -24.86 -19.79
C ASP A 239 -15.24 -23.69 -20.80
N ILE A 240 -16.41 -23.12 -21.09
CA ILE A 240 -16.62 -22.00 -22.01
C ILE A 240 -17.40 -20.85 -21.38
N ARG A 241 -17.70 -20.95 -20.07
CA ARG A 241 -18.48 -19.98 -19.32
C ARG A 241 -17.54 -19.14 -18.46
N SER A 242 -17.78 -17.83 -18.41
CA SER A 242 -17.14 -17.00 -17.38
C SER A 242 -17.58 -17.49 -16.02
N PHE A 243 -16.62 -17.66 -15.12
CA PHE A 243 -16.85 -18.08 -13.75
C PHE A 243 -16.81 -16.89 -12.80
N ALA A 244 -15.76 -16.07 -12.89
CA ALA A 244 -15.60 -14.85 -12.10
C ALA A 244 -14.52 -13.95 -12.71
N ILE A 245 -14.53 -12.68 -12.33
CA ILE A 245 -13.45 -11.72 -12.59
C ILE A 245 -13.18 -10.92 -11.33
N ASP A 246 -11.95 -10.50 -11.12
CA ASP A 246 -11.61 -9.60 -10.01
C ASP A 246 -10.31 -8.82 -10.26
N THR A 247 -10.06 -7.79 -9.45
CA THR A 247 -8.83 -6.99 -9.48
C THR A 247 -8.18 -6.94 -8.11
N VAL A 248 -6.96 -7.47 -8.01
CA VAL A 248 -6.14 -7.41 -6.81
C VAL A 248 -5.48 -6.05 -6.69
N THR A 249 -5.76 -5.35 -5.59
CA THR A 249 -5.07 -4.11 -5.21
C THR A 249 -3.63 -4.40 -4.77
N SER A 250 -2.67 -3.55 -5.16
CA SER A 250 -1.28 -3.66 -4.71
C SER A 250 -1.14 -3.51 -3.20
N GLN A 251 -0.21 -4.28 -2.62
CA GLN A 251 0.22 -4.13 -1.23
C GLN A 251 1.65 -3.59 -1.13
N ALA A 252 1.99 -3.10 0.06
CA ALA A 252 3.31 -2.58 0.39
C ALA A 252 4.36 -3.69 0.48
N ALA A 253 5.55 -3.35 1.00
CA ALA A 253 6.62 -4.30 1.25
C ALA A 253 6.18 -5.42 2.23
N PRO A 254 6.80 -6.62 2.18
CA PRO A 254 6.46 -7.75 3.05
C PRO A 254 6.44 -7.40 4.54
N GLN A 255 5.46 -7.92 5.28
CA GLN A 255 5.27 -7.68 6.72
C GLN A 255 5.08 -9.00 7.47
N SER A 256 5.33 -9.01 8.79
CA SER A 256 5.11 -10.18 9.64
C SER A 256 3.64 -10.35 10.06
N THR A 257 2.86 -9.27 10.04
CA THR A 257 1.44 -9.29 10.40
C THR A 257 0.66 -8.63 9.28
N LEU A 258 -0.29 -9.37 8.70
CA LEU A 258 -1.19 -8.89 7.67
C LEU A 258 -2.64 -9.01 8.15
N VAL A 259 -3.42 -7.95 8.00
CA VAL A 259 -4.85 -7.90 8.37
C VAL A 259 -5.67 -7.76 7.09
N PHE A 260 -6.71 -8.57 6.93
CA PHE A 260 -7.61 -8.56 5.78
C PHE A 260 -9.03 -8.28 6.28
N ALA A 261 -9.39 -7.00 6.42
CA ALA A 261 -10.74 -6.62 6.83
C ALA A 261 -11.73 -6.78 5.67
N GLY A 262 -12.85 -7.45 5.93
CA GLY A 262 -13.93 -7.65 4.95
C GLY A 262 -13.91 -9.00 4.22
N VAL A 263 -12.98 -9.91 4.53
CA VAL A 263 -13.00 -11.29 4.00
C VAL A 263 -14.35 -11.92 4.28
N THR A 264 -14.92 -12.57 3.27
CA THR A 264 -16.26 -13.16 3.34
C THR A 264 -16.28 -14.45 2.53
N ASN A 265 -16.96 -15.47 3.07
CA ASN A 265 -17.47 -16.60 2.31
C ASN A 265 -18.98 -16.67 2.47
N PHE A 266 -19.72 -16.21 1.47
CA PHE A 266 -21.18 -16.21 1.50
C PHE A 266 -21.70 -17.42 0.72
N ASN A 267 -22.54 -18.24 1.35
CA ASN A 267 -23.23 -19.35 0.69
C ASN A 267 -24.72 -19.31 1.06
N MET A 268 -25.60 -19.39 0.05
CA MET A 268 -27.05 -19.44 0.29
C MET A 268 -27.51 -20.81 0.85
N HIS A 269 -26.74 -21.88 0.69
CA HIS A 269 -27.00 -23.16 1.31
C HIS A 269 -26.58 -23.11 2.78
N ASP A 270 -27.53 -22.70 3.63
CA ASP A 270 -27.50 -22.82 5.09
C ASP A 270 -26.94 -24.20 5.48
N HIS A 271 -25.79 -24.24 6.14
CA HIS A 271 -25.34 -25.46 6.80
C HIS A 271 -26.37 -25.75 7.89
N GLY A 272 -27.23 -26.75 7.65
CA GLY A 272 -28.18 -27.19 8.67
C GLY A 272 -27.45 -27.43 10.00
N PRO A 273 -28.12 -27.32 11.16
CA PRO A 273 -27.51 -27.26 12.50
C PRO A 273 -26.68 -28.49 12.92
N THR A 274 -26.54 -29.47 12.04
CA THR A 274 -25.66 -30.64 12.17
C THR A 274 -24.46 -30.44 11.25
N GLY A 275 -23.43 -29.74 11.74
CA GLY A 275 -22.12 -29.65 11.09
C GLY A 275 -21.48 -31.02 10.92
N GLU A 276 -21.92 -31.80 9.93
CA GLU A 276 -21.18 -32.96 9.45
C GLU A 276 -19.93 -32.42 8.73
N LEU A 277 -18.81 -32.49 9.44
CA LEU A 277 -17.45 -32.05 9.08
C LEU A 277 -16.85 -32.76 7.84
N ASN A 278 -17.66 -33.21 6.88
CA ASN A 278 -17.23 -34.02 5.74
C ASN A 278 -17.57 -33.43 4.37
N GLU A 279 -18.17 -32.24 4.32
CA GLU A 279 -18.45 -31.54 3.07
C GLU A 279 -17.32 -30.52 2.90
N HIS A 280 -16.45 -30.71 1.90
CA HIS A 280 -15.52 -29.65 1.53
C HIS A 280 -16.39 -28.45 1.11
N GLU A 281 -16.14 -27.26 1.66
CA GLU A 281 -16.69 -26.04 1.09
C GLU A 281 -16.18 -25.96 -0.35
N ASP A 282 -17.06 -26.08 -1.34
CA ASP A 282 -16.69 -26.09 -2.78
C ASP A 282 -15.85 -24.85 -3.16
N PHE A 283 -16.01 -23.77 -2.39
CA PHE A 283 -15.28 -22.50 -2.52
C PHE A 283 -14.77 -22.03 -1.14
N ALA A 284 -13.90 -22.82 -0.52
CA ALA A 284 -13.30 -22.47 0.77
C ALA A 284 -12.46 -21.18 0.68
N VAL A 285 -12.49 -20.38 1.77
CA VAL A 285 -11.59 -19.22 1.92
C VAL A 285 -10.15 -19.69 1.82
N THR A 286 -9.37 -19.05 0.95
CA THR A 286 -7.98 -19.49 0.68
C THR A 286 -7.02 -18.33 0.85
N ALA A 287 -6.07 -18.45 1.77
CA ALA A 287 -4.99 -17.50 1.94
C ALA A 287 -3.80 -17.90 1.06
N ARG A 288 -3.39 -17.03 0.15
CA ARG A 288 -2.20 -17.21 -0.68
C ARG A 288 -1.06 -16.38 -0.15
N VAL A 289 0.10 -17.01 0.08
CA VAL A 289 1.24 -16.43 0.80
C VAL A 289 2.53 -16.61 0.00
N LEU A 290 3.41 -15.61 0.06
CA LEU A 290 4.80 -15.67 -0.41
C LEU A 290 5.72 -15.03 0.64
N SER A 291 6.83 -15.68 0.96
CA SER A 291 7.98 -15.05 1.60
C SER A 291 9.20 -15.10 0.69
N THR A 292 9.90 -13.98 0.52
CA THR A 292 11.18 -13.94 -0.20
C THR A 292 12.39 -13.95 0.75
N SER A 293 12.19 -13.81 2.05
CA SER A 293 13.27 -13.78 3.05
C SER A 293 13.70 -15.17 3.54
N GLY A 294 12.81 -16.17 3.45
CA GLY A 294 13.09 -17.53 3.88
C GLY A 294 11.82 -18.37 4.05
N ALA A 295 12.00 -19.66 4.33
CA ALA A 295 10.90 -20.53 4.74
C ALA A 295 10.42 -20.16 6.15
N GLY A 296 9.15 -20.41 6.44
CA GLY A 296 8.55 -20.05 7.71
C GLY A 296 7.10 -20.50 7.82
N SER A 297 6.43 -19.94 8.82
CA SER A 297 5.02 -20.22 9.05
C SER A 297 4.30 -19.04 9.67
N GLY A 298 2.98 -19.03 9.56
CA GLY A 298 2.12 -18.02 10.19
C GLY A 298 0.81 -18.58 10.70
N ASN A 299 0.35 -18.04 11.83
CA ASN A 299 -0.96 -18.37 12.38
C ASN A 299 -2.03 -17.59 11.61
N VAL A 300 -3.08 -18.29 11.19
CA VAL A 300 -4.23 -17.71 10.50
C VAL A 300 -5.39 -17.63 11.49
N THR A 301 -5.92 -16.43 11.73
CA THR A 301 -6.94 -16.18 12.75
C THR A 301 -8.10 -15.34 12.18
N ALA A 302 -9.33 -15.76 12.43
CA ALA A 302 -10.54 -14.96 12.17
C ALA A 302 -10.83 -14.03 13.34
N LEU A 303 -11.21 -12.79 13.05
CA LEU A 303 -11.68 -11.81 14.04
C LEU A 303 -13.19 -11.62 13.96
N PHE A 304 -13.83 -11.55 15.13
CA PHE A 304 -15.27 -11.34 15.28
C PHE A 304 -15.59 -9.94 15.78
N ALA A 305 -16.86 -9.52 15.65
CA ALA A 305 -17.29 -8.18 16.08
C ALA A 305 -17.28 -8.00 17.61
N ASP A 306 -17.41 -9.09 18.37
CA ASP A 306 -17.47 -9.06 19.84
C ASP A 306 -16.10 -9.03 20.53
N GLY A 307 -15.00 -9.02 19.75
CA GLY A 307 -13.63 -9.04 20.23
C GLY A 307 -13.09 -10.44 20.54
N THR A 308 -13.86 -11.50 20.29
CA THR A 308 -13.34 -12.86 20.26
C THR A 308 -12.71 -13.17 18.89
N SER A 309 -11.96 -14.27 18.83
CA SER A 309 -11.23 -14.69 17.64
C SER A 309 -11.14 -16.21 17.57
N GLU A 310 -11.03 -16.76 16.36
CA GLU A 310 -10.86 -18.18 16.11
C GLU A 310 -9.58 -18.47 15.34
N VAL A 311 -8.79 -19.45 15.81
CA VAL A 311 -7.60 -19.92 15.09
C VAL A 311 -8.05 -20.88 13.98
N LEU A 312 -7.84 -20.47 12.74
CA LEU A 312 -8.21 -21.24 11.54
C LEU A 312 -7.15 -22.29 11.17
N GLY A 313 -5.90 -22.05 11.56
CA GLY A 313 -4.80 -22.98 11.37
C GLY A 313 -3.45 -22.29 11.23
N VAL A 314 -2.50 -23.01 10.63
CA VAL A 314 -1.14 -22.53 10.37
C VAL A 314 -0.83 -22.71 8.89
N VAL A 315 -0.41 -21.63 8.25
CA VAL A 315 0.17 -21.68 6.90
C VAL A 315 1.67 -21.90 7.01
N GLU A 316 2.16 -22.96 6.38
CA GLU A 316 3.59 -23.23 6.21
C GLU A 316 3.99 -22.82 4.79
N PHE A 317 5.12 -22.15 4.63
CA PHE A 317 5.57 -21.67 3.33
C PHE A 317 7.09 -21.82 3.16
N ASP A 318 7.49 -22.17 1.94
CA ASP A 318 8.89 -22.22 1.53
C ASP A 318 9.39 -20.86 1.01
N ALA A 319 10.72 -20.70 0.98
CA ALA A 319 11.33 -19.48 0.47
C ALA A 319 11.09 -19.32 -1.04
N ALA A 320 10.57 -18.16 -1.43
CA ALA A 320 10.30 -17.76 -2.81
C ALA A 320 9.32 -18.65 -3.57
N VAL A 321 8.48 -19.42 -2.86
CA VAL A 321 7.42 -20.26 -3.43
C VAL A 321 6.08 -19.69 -3.01
N VAL A 322 5.14 -19.56 -3.95
CA VAL A 322 3.77 -19.18 -3.64
C VAL A 322 3.03 -20.39 -3.08
N THR A 323 2.40 -20.25 -1.93
CA THR A 323 1.68 -21.35 -1.24
C THR A 323 0.27 -20.91 -0.89
N GLU A 324 -0.67 -21.85 -0.91
CA GLU A 324 -2.04 -21.64 -0.47
C GLU A 324 -2.33 -22.39 0.83
N PHE A 325 -3.06 -21.72 1.72
CA PHE A 325 -3.68 -22.30 2.90
C PHE A 325 -5.19 -22.19 2.72
N MET A 326 -5.83 -23.34 2.52
CA MET A 326 -7.28 -23.45 2.50
C MET A 326 -7.80 -23.48 3.94
N VAL A 327 -8.66 -22.53 4.29
CA VAL A 327 -9.34 -22.48 5.57
C VAL A 327 -10.32 -23.66 5.63
N PRO A 328 -10.21 -24.57 6.61
CA PRO A 328 -11.07 -25.76 6.67
C PRO A 328 -12.56 -25.44 6.80
N HIS A 329 -12.88 -24.38 7.52
CA HIS A 329 -14.23 -23.86 7.71
C HIS A 329 -14.14 -22.36 8.00
N TRP A 330 -14.87 -21.54 7.24
CA TRP A 330 -14.94 -20.10 7.50
C TRP A 330 -16.08 -19.81 8.49
N PRO A 331 -15.80 -19.26 9.69
CA PRO A 331 -16.87 -18.95 10.63
C PRO A 331 -17.78 -17.84 10.09
N GLU A 332 -19.10 -18.03 10.15
CA GLU A 332 -20.08 -17.09 9.57
C GLU A 332 -19.99 -15.68 10.17
N GLU A 333 -19.62 -15.56 11.44
CA GLU A 333 -19.49 -14.28 12.14
C GLU A 333 -18.15 -13.57 11.88
N ALA A 334 -17.20 -14.20 11.18
CA ALA A 334 -15.88 -13.63 10.90
C ALA A 334 -15.98 -12.39 10.00
N GLN A 335 -15.32 -11.31 10.40
CA GLN A 335 -15.31 -10.04 9.65
C GLN A 335 -13.91 -9.66 9.12
N ALA A 336 -12.86 -10.29 9.66
CA ALA A 336 -11.50 -10.11 9.16
C ALA A 336 -10.68 -11.38 9.37
N LEU A 337 -9.62 -11.52 8.57
CA LEU A 337 -8.58 -12.54 8.74
C LEU A 337 -7.25 -11.85 9.10
N VAL A 338 -6.49 -12.43 10.03
CA VAL A 338 -5.13 -12.01 10.38
C VAL A 338 -4.16 -13.14 10.11
N ILE A 339 -3.03 -12.83 9.47
CA ILE A 339 -1.88 -13.74 9.35
C ILE A 339 -0.73 -13.16 10.15
N ASP A 340 -0.33 -13.85 11.23
CA ASP A 340 0.85 -13.53 12.03
C ASP A 340 1.97 -14.53 11.73
N ALA A 341 2.92 -14.12 10.89
CA ALA A 341 4.02 -14.91 10.38
C ALA A 341 5.35 -14.62 11.09
N ASN A 342 6.19 -15.65 11.17
CA ASN A 342 7.56 -15.56 11.72
C ASN A 342 8.60 -15.06 10.70
N GLN A 343 8.18 -14.85 9.44
CA GLN A 343 8.95 -14.21 8.38
C GLN A 343 8.09 -13.10 7.75
N PRO A 344 8.71 -12.03 7.21
CA PRO A 344 8.00 -11.09 6.35
C PRO A 344 7.38 -11.81 5.14
N ILE A 345 6.08 -11.58 4.94
CA ILE A 345 5.29 -12.15 3.85
C ILE A 345 4.52 -11.07 3.09
N VAL A 346 4.15 -11.39 1.85
CA VAL A 346 3.04 -10.77 1.14
C VAL A 346 1.96 -11.83 0.97
N ALA A 347 0.70 -11.42 1.02
CA ALA A 347 -0.41 -12.37 0.91
C ALA A 347 -1.69 -11.72 0.38
N SER A 348 -2.62 -12.56 -0.07
CA SER A 348 -4.00 -12.18 -0.34
C SER A 348 -4.93 -13.30 0.10
N VAL A 349 -6.20 -12.97 0.33
CA VAL A 349 -7.21 -13.94 0.72
C VAL A 349 -8.29 -13.98 -0.35
N LEU A 350 -8.58 -15.16 -0.87
CA LEU A 350 -9.69 -15.42 -1.77
C LEU A 350 -10.93 -15.73 -0.94
N GLY A 351 -11.99 -14.96 -1.12
CA GLY A 351 -13.33 -15.24 -0.60
C GLY A 351 -14.34 -15.34 -1.74
N SER A 352 -15.52 -15.89 -1.47
CA SER A 352 -16.55 -16.15 -2.48
C SER A 352 -17.95 -15.75 -2.05
N ALA A 353 -18.82 -15.55 -3.03
CA ALA A 353 -20.25 -15.51 -2.84
C ALA A 353 -20.92 -16.51 -3.81
N ASP A 354 -21.59 -17.50 -3.25
CA ASP A 354 -22.24 -18.58 -4.00
C ASP A 354 -23.75 -18.54 -3.80
N VAL A 355 -24.47 -18.26 -4.88
CA VAL A 355 -25.93 -18.32 -4.95
C VAL A 355 -26.33 -19.07 -6.22
N PRO A 356 -26.29 -20.42 -6.21
CA PRO A 356 -26.41 -21.21 -7.42
C PRO A 356 -27.66 -20.85 -8.25
N PRO A 357 -27.52 -20.73 -9.58
CA PRO A 357 -26.36 -21.11 -10.38
C PRO A 357 -25.26 -20.03 -10.49
N ASP A 358 -25.42 -18.89 -9.83
CA ASP A 358 -24.49 -17.75 -9.91
C ASP A 358 -23.40 -17.86 -8.83
N HIS A 359 -22.19 -17.50 -9.20
CA HIS A 359 -21.01 -17.51 -8.34
C HIS A 359 -20.11 -16.33 -8.70
N ASP A 360 -19.42 -15.79 -7.70
CA ASP A 360 -18.32 -14.85 -7.89
C ASP A 360 -17.29 -14.98 -6.76
N TYR A 361 -16.07 -14.47 -6.97
CA TYR A 361 -15.03 -14.44 -5.94
C TYR A 361 -14.31 -13.09 -5.90
N ALA A 362 -13.69 -12.79 -4.76
CA ALA A 362 -12.89 -11.60 -4.57
C ALA A 362 -11.56 -11.91 -3.87
N TRP A 363 -10.50 -11.25 -4.34
CA TRP A 363 -9.18 -11.21 -3.74
C TRP A 363 -9.08 -10.02 -2.79
N PHE A 364 -9.05 -10.31 -1.50
CA PHE A 364 -8.82 -9.33 -0.46
C PHE A 364 -7.31 -9.11 -0.28
N ALA A 365 -6.84 -7.92 -0.64
CA ALA A 365 -5.51 -7.44 -0.30
C ALA A 365 -5.44 -7.03 1.19
N PRO A 366 -4.24 -7.03 1.80
CA PRO A 366 -4.09 -6.65 3.20
C PRO A 366 -4.44 -5.16 3.38
N THR A 367 -5.16 -4.91 4.46
CA THR A 367 -5.56 -3.60 4.94
C THR A 367 -4.45 -2.97 5.79
N PRO A 368 -3.78 -1.91 5.31
CA PRO A 368 -2.70 -1.29 6.06
C PRO A 368 -3.21 -0.69 7.38
N VAL A 369 -2.33 -0.61 8.36
CA VAL A 369 -2.65 0.04 9.64
C VAL A 369 -2.76 1.54 9.42
N LEU A 370 -3.95 2.08 9.70
CA LEU A 370 -4.24 3.50 9.74
C LEU A 370 -3.71 4.08 11.05
N PRO A 371 -2.95 5.20 11.00
CA PRO A 371 -2.40 5.81 12.20
C PRO A 371 -3.49 6.44 13.07
N ALA A 372 -3.27 6.41 14.39
CA ALA A 372 -4.11 7.12 15.34
C ALA A 372 -4.05 8.64 15.14
N ASP A 373 -5.11 9.33 15.55
CA ASP A 373 -5.24 10.80 15.56
C ASP A 373 -4.90 11.46 14.20
N THR A 374 -5.08 10.72 13.12
CA THR A 374 -4.81 11.15 11.75
C THR A 374 -6.07 10.96 10.92
N GLU A 375 -6.46 12.01 10.20
CA GLU A 375 -7.56 11.94 9.25
C GLU A 375 -7.15 11.09 8.03
N VAL A 376 -7.97 10.09 7.70
CA VAL A 376 -7.78 9.19 6.56
C VAL A 376 -8.99 9.30 5.64
N GLY A 377 -8.75 9.38 4.33
CA GLY A 377 -9.83 9.41 3.35
C GLY A 377 -10.43 8.02 3.19
N ILE A 378 -11.75 7.93 3.12
CA ILE A 378 -12.46 6.70 2.77
C ILE A 378 -13.32 6.92 1.54
N ALA A 379 -13.39 5.91 0.68
CA ALA A 379 -14.28 5.87 -0.47
C ALA A 379 -15.00 4.52 -0.45
N VAL A 380 -16.29 4.55 -0.13
CA VAL A 380 -17.16 3.37 -0.06
C VAL A 380 -18.05 3.35 -1.30
N VAL A 381 -17.78 2.42 -2.21
CA VAL A 381 -18.58 2.20 -3.43
C VAL A 381 -20.01 1.82 -3.11
N ASP A 382 -20.91 1.94 -4.09
CA ASP A 382 -22.32 1.55 -3.91
C ASP A 382 -22.45 0.07 -3.49
N GLY A 383 -23.35 -0.19 -2.54
CA GLY A 383 -23.48 -1.51 -1.89
C GLY A 383 -22.32 -1.93 -0.97
N GLY A 384 -21.30 -1.08 -0.80
CA GLY A 384 -20.15 -1.35 0.05
C GLY A 384 -20.45 -1.26 1.54
N GLN A 385 -19.80 -2.14 2.31
CA GLN A 385 -19.77 -2.15 3.76
C GLN A 385 -18.35 -1.86 4.23
N LEU A 386 -18.17 -0.82 5.05
CA LEU A 386 -16.90 -0.54 5.70
C LEU A 386 -16.69 -1.53 6.85
N VAL A 387 -15.52 -2.15 6.93
CA VAL A 387 -15.13 -3.07 8.00
C VAL A 387 -13.87 -2.54 8.67
N LEU A 388 -13.92 -2.37 9.99
CA LEU A 388 -12.83 -1.88 10.83
C LEU A 388 -12.28 -3.04 11.67
N ALA A 389 -10.96 -3.23 11.66
CA ALA A 389 -10.28 -4.25 12.47
C ALA A 389 -9.28 -3.60 13.43
N ASN A 390 -9.28 -4.04 14.69
CA ASN A 390 -8.37 -3.55 15.73
C ASN A 390 -7.51 -4.70 16.27
N THR A 391 -6.28 -4.81 15.76
CA THR A 391 -5.26 -5.74 16.26
C THR A 391 -4.33 -5.10 17.30
N GLY A 392 -4.66 -3.89 17.77
CA GLY A 392 -3.91 -3.14 18.77
C GLY A 392 -4.13 -3.65 20.21
N SER A 393 -3.77 -2.81 21.19
CA SER A 393 -3.83 -3.16 22.62
C SER A 393 -4.85 -2.35 23.42
N SER A 394 -5.59 -1.46 22.78
CA SER A 394 -6.63 -0.63 23.40
C SER A 394 -7.86 -0.56 22.50
N VAL A 395 -9.03 -0.35 23.09
CA VAL A 395 -10.25 -0.06 22.32
C VAL A 395 -10.02 1.19 21.47
N ALA A 396 -10.43 1.13 20.21
CA ALA A 396 -10.33 2.23 19.28
C ALA A 396 -11.72 2.88 19.13
N SER A 397 -11.81 4.19 19.37
CA SER A 397 -12.99 4.98 19.03
C SER A 397 -12.76 5.57 17.65
N VAL A 398 -13.58 5.18 16.68
CA VAL A 398 -13.46 5.59 15.28
C VAL A 398 -14.60 6.55 14.95
N THR A 399 -14.27 7.75 14.50
CA THR A 399 -15.21 8.75 14.01
C THR A 399 -15.14 8.77 12.49
N LEU A 400 -16.30 8.67 11.85
CA LEU A 400 -16.47 8.69 10.41
C LEU A 400 -17.29 9.91 10.05
N GLU A 401 -16.74 10.79 9.23
CA GLU A 401 -17.42 12.00 8.77
C GLU A 401 -17.75 11.81 7.27
N PRO A 402 -19.03 11.64 6.92
CA PRO A 402 -19.41 11.52 5.52
C PRO A 402 -19.08 12.79 4.72
N GLY A 403 -18.71 12.63 3.46
CA GLY A 403 -18.48 13.75 2.55
C GLY A 403 -19.78 14.48 2.14
N ASP A 404 -20.93 13.81 2.27
CA ASP A 404 -22.24 14.45 2.14
C ASP A 404 -22.64 15.09 3.48
N SER A 405 -22.62 16.42 3.53
CA SER A 405 -23.04 17.22 4.69
C SER A 405 -24.48 17.01 5.15
N ALA A 406 -25.31 16.31 4.37
CA ALA A 406 -26.66 15.91 4.79
C ALA A 406 -26.68 14.66 5.69
N LEU A 407 -25.58 13.89 5.75
CA LEU A 407 -25.41 12.73 6.60
C LEU A 407 -24.76 13.12 7.93
N GLU A 408 -25.06 12.37 8.99
CA GLU A 408 -24.50 12.58 10.33
C GLU A 408 -23.19 11.78 10.52
N ASP A 409 -22.31 12.28 11.38
CA ASP A 409 -21.09 11.57 11.77
C ASP A 409 -21.45 10.25 12.47
N VAL A 410 -20.68 9.20 12.17
CA VAL A 410 -20.84 7.88 12.78
C VAL A 410 -19.66 7.63 13.72
N VAL A 411 -19.95 7.28 14.97
CA VAL A 411 -18.93 6.91 15.96
C VAL A 411 -19.07 5.43 16.29
N VAL A 412 -17.98 4.69 16.14
CA VAL A 412 -17.92 3.23 16.36
C VAL A 412 -16.79 2.90 17.32
N GLU A 413 -17.10 2.10 18.34
CA GLU A 413 -16.08 1.49 19.18
C GLU A 413 -15.65 0.15 18.57
N VAL A 414 -14.35 -0.04 18.37
CA VAL A 414 -13.76 -1.27 17.88
C VAL A 414 -12.95 -1.91 19.02
N PRO A 415 -13.48 -2.97 19.68
CA PRO A 415 -12.76 -3.64 20.75
C PRO A 415 -11.42 -4.21 20.29
N VAL A 416 -10.52 -4.46 21.23
CA VAL A 416 -9.25 -5.15 20.95
C VAL A 416 -9.52 -6.55 20.41
N GLY A 417 -8.87 -6.92 19.32
CA GLY A 417 -9.06 -8.20 18.64
C GLY A 417 -10.36 -8.29 17.86
N ALA A 418 -11.12 -7.21 17.72
CA ALA A 418 -12.39 -7.22 17.00
C ALA A 418 -12.25 -6.78 15.55
N ALA A 419 -13.18 -7.24 14.72
CA ALA A 419 -13.47 -6.66 13.43
C ALA A 419 -14.98 -6.35 13.31
N VAL A 420 -15.33 -5.09 13.07
CA VAL A 420 -16.70 -4.56 13.15
C VAL A 420 -17.12 -4.01 11.79
N VAL A 421 -18.32 -4.39 11.35
CA VAL A 421 -18.97 -3.81 10.18
C VAL A 421 -19.64 -2.50 10.59
N VAL A 422 -19.40 -1.44 9.82
CA VAL A 422 -20.03 -0.14 10.05
C VAL A 422 -21.22 0.04 9.12
N GLU A 423 -22.38 0.28 9.71
CA GLU A 423 -23.61 0.55 8.97
C GLU A 423 -23.73 2.04 8.60
N GLY A 424 -24.47 2.33 7.52
CA GLY A 424 -24.85 3.71 7.16
C GLY A 424 -23.75 4.56 6.51
N VAL A 425 -22.60 3.98 6.20
CA VAL A 425 -21.49 4.67 5.51
C VAL A 425 -21.55 4.34 4.03
N SER A 426 -21.59 5.35 3.18
CA SER A 426 -21.56 5.21 1.71
C SER A 426 -20.92 6.45 1.09
N GLY A 427 -20.35 6.30 -0.11
CA GLY A 427 -19.71 7.41 -0.80
C GLY A 427 -18.35 7.79 -0.20
N GLY A 428 -17.90 9.01 -0.47
CA GLY A 428 -16.65 9.55 0.08
C GLY A 428 -16.84 10.08 1.50
N GLY A 429 -15.80 10.02 2.32
CA GLY A 429 -15.76 10.63 3.65
C GLY A 429 -14.36 10.60 4.25
N THR A 430 -14.26 10.89 5.55
CA THR A 430 -13.03 10.77 6.34
C THR A 430 -13.23 9.83 7.52
N LEU A 431 -12.12 9.29 8.02
CA LEU A 431 -12.03 8.41 9.17
C LEU A 431 -10.93 8.94 10.08
N THR A 432 -11.23 9.12 11.37
CA THR A 432 -10.24 9.39 12.42
C THR A 432 -10.41 8.39 13.55
N SER A 433 -9.32 7.86 14.10
CA SER A 433 -9.37 6.92 15.23
C SER A 433 -8.45 7.30 16.38
N THR A 434 -8.87 7.03 17.61
CA THR A 434 -8.05 7.24 18.82
C THR A 434 -6.93 6.22 19.00
N ALA A 435 -6.92 5.13 18.22
CA ALA A 435 -5.88 4.12 18.22
C ALA A 435 -5.64 3.61 16.78
N PRO A 436 -4.50 2.95 16.49
CA PRO A 436 -4.28 2.39 15.16
C PRO A 436 -5.30 1.30 14.83
N VAL A 437 -5.89 1.36 13.64
CA VAL A 437 -6.89 0.39 13.15
C VAL A 437 -6.61 0.05 11.69
N SER A 438 -7.02 -1.13 11.23
CA SER A 438 -7.06 -1.47 9.81
C SER A 438 -8.48 -1.33 9.29
N ALA A 439 -8.65 -0.96 8.01
CA ALA A 439 -9.97 -0.84 7.42
C ALA A 439 -10.02 -1.34 5.98
N GLY A 440 -11.14 -1.95 5.60
CA GLY A 440 -11.42 -2.43 4.25
C GLY A 440 -12.87 -2.23 3.89
N VAL A 441 -13.19 -2.24 2.61
CA VAL A 441 -14.56 -2.24 2.11
C VAL A 441 -14.82 -3.59 1.46
N ARG A 442 -15.96 -4.19 1.76
CA ARG A 442 -16.48 -5.34 1.04
C ARG A 442 -17.82 -5.01 0.41
N VAL A 443 -18.14 -5.65 -0.71
CA VAL A 443 -19.48 -5.63 -1.30
C VAL A 443 -19.96 -7.08 -1.34
N ILE A 444 -21.18 -7.32 -0.87
CA ILE A 444 -21.85 -8.62 -0.99
C ILE A 444 -23.30 -8.34 -1.39
N ALA A 445 -23.69 -8.74 -2.59
CA ALA A 445 -25.03 -8.52 -3.13
C ALA A 445 -25.49 -9.72 -3.96
N GLY A 446 -26.16 -10.67 -3.31
CA GLY A 446 -26.47 -11.98 -3.91
C GLY A 446 -25.19 -12.75 -4.17
N ALA A 447 -24.96 -13.17 -5.42
CA ALA A 447 -23.72 -13.81 -5.84
C ALA A 447 -22.58 -12.83 -6.14
N ASN A 448 -22.80 -11.50 -6.11
CA ASN A 448 -21.73 -10.54 -6.37
C ASN A 448 -20.90 -10.32 -5.11
N ILE A 449 -19.58 -10.43 -5.22
CA ILE A 449 -18.63 -10.12 -4.15
C ILE A 449 -17.47 -9.28 -4.69
N ALA A 450 -17.03 -8.28 -3.93
CA ALA A 450 -15.80 -7.55 -4.19
C ALA A 450 -15.20 -7.04 -2.88
N GLY A 451 -13.92 -6.68 -2.87
CA GLY A 451 -13.33 -6.06 -1.70
C GLY A 451 -12.01 -5.36 -1.98
N TYR A 452 -11.72 -4.32 -1.19
CA TYR A 452 -10.48 -3.56 -1.30
C TYR A 452 -10.11 -2.89 0.02
N PRO A 453 -8.82 -2.64 0.26
CA PRO A 453 -8.38 -1.99 1.48
C PRO A 453 -8.66 -0.48 1.46
N VAL A 454 -8.92 0.10 2.63
CA VAL A 454 -8.73 1.52 2.85
C VAL A 454 -7.23 1.77 2.98
N LEU A 455 -6.67 2.63 2.14
CA LEU A 455 -5.23 2.86 2.09
C LEU A 455 -4.80 3.87 3.16
N ALA A 456 -3.68 3.59 3.82
CA ALA A 456 -3.08 4.52 4.76
C ALA A 456 -2.46 5.72 4.02
N PRO A 457 -2.53 6.94 4.57
CA PRO A 457 -1.79 8.07 4.03
C PRO A 457 -0.29 7.76 3.99
N PRO A 458 0.43 8.12 2.92
CA PRO A 458 1.88 7.91 2.87
C PRO A 458 2.56 8.71 3.97
N GLN A 459 3.52 8.09 4.65
CA GLN A 459 4.36 8.78 5.63
C GLN A 459 5.33 9.70 4.89
N ARG A 460 4.96 10.97 4.70
CA ARG A 460 5.78 11.98 4.02
C ARG A 460 6.62 12.74 5.04
N THR A 461 7.93 12.79 4.85
CA THR A 461 8.76 13.74 5.58
C THR A 461 8.41 15.15 5.11
N SER A 462 8.04 16.04 6.03
CA SER A 462 7.62 17.42 5.73
C SER A 462 8.77 18.44 5.74
N SER A 463 9.95 18.05 6.25
CA SER A 463 11.14 18.89 6.23
C SER A 463 12.40 18.08 5.96
N LEU A 464 13.28 18.63 5.13
CA LEU A 464 14.62 18.08 4.88
C LEU A 464 15.66 19.16 5.17
N THR A 465 16.57 18.88 6.09
CA THR A 465 17.67 19.79 6.42
C THR A 465 18.84 19.55 5.46
N VAL A 466 19.05 20.50 4.55
CA VAL A 466 20.15 20.47 3.58
C VAL A 466 21.33 21.25 4.14
N TYR A 467 22.51 20.64 4.10
CA TYR A 467 23.79 21.30 4.38
C TYR A 467 24.52 21.57 3.05
N PRO A 468 24.33 22.75 2.43
CA PRO A 468 25.07 23.12 1.24
C PRO A 468 26.57 23.18 1.54
N ARG A 469 27.38 22.67 0.60
CA ARG A 469 28.85 22.75 0.65
C ARG A 469 29.37 24.11 0.26
#